data_AF-A0A7R8WR71-F1
#
_entry.id   AF-A0A7R8WR71-F1
#
_cell.length_a   1.000
_cell.length_b   1.000
_cell.length_c   1.000
_cell.angle_alpha   90.00
_cell.angle_beta   90.00
_cell.angle_gamma   90.00
#
_symmetry.space_group_name_H-M   'P 1'
#
loop_
_entity.id
_entity.type
_entity.pdbx_description
1 polymer ?
#
loop_
_entity_poly.entity_id
_entity_poly.type
_entity_poly.pdbx_seq_one_letter_code
_entity_poly.pdbx_strand_id
1 'polypeptide(L)'
;MLEWATFLHENGRDEAALQLVERAATMNPSSIRPQFVRLQVLLSLSRYNDAMSTIEKIIGSIGEQEYLRRLKLDIAYNMGKFPEIIELLQGEFARGDLVQAGRGEEENNFFWKGLILARALWAENKQEEALRVYDVLLTPSVDSLFREKIEAEKITLSVSPSEDDFWNMVTFKNSEDSSPLASYFEPAFVAGNVGESVDRIASDFYGAYRWQELIKKERAARDAIRTRDYYQAEKKYLALLKETKSPENILDLAFVYDKLGLEREMVQRIPMSKAGIAKLKAELQQLERVERSAVVKAIEVAREHGDLKENAEYHAAKERLGHIEGRILELKDKINRAEVIDCAKVPCDKAVFGTVVTLLDMENDEELAYQLLGPEEADVKQGSISVLSPLGRSMLGKEVGEEVVVQTPGGTREFEVISISPSTFS
;
A
#
# COMPACT_ATOMS: atom_id res chain seq x y z
N MET A 1 -14.41 10.01 -34.28
CA MET A 1 -13.19 10.50 -33.59
C MET A 1 -13.30 10.30 -32.10
N LEU A 2 -14.23 10.95 -31.38
CA LEU A 2 -14.30 10.83 -29.92
C LEU A 2 -14.44 9.38 -29.42
N GLU A 3 -15.26 8.54 -30.05
CA GLU A 3 -15.36 7.11 -29.72
C GLU A 3 -14.03 6.37 -29.87
N TRP A 4 -13.24 6.73 -30.89
CA TRP A 4 -11.92 6.17 -31.08
C TRP A 4 -10.93 6.67 -30.03
N ALA A 5 -11.02 7.94 -29.62
CA ALA A 5 -10.20 8.45 -28.52
C ALA A 5 -10.52 7.76 -27.21
N THR A 6 -11.80 7.55 -26.90
CA THR A 6 -12.25 6.78 -25.73
C THR A 6 -11.71 5.36 -25.78
N PHE A 7 -11.85 4.67 -26.92
CA PHE A 7 -11.28 3.33 -27.11
C PHE A 7 -9.75 3.30 -26.89
N LEU A 8 -9.02 4.30 -27.39
CA LEU A 8 -7.58 4.40 -27.19
C LEU A 8 -7.21 4.57 -25.72
N HIS A 9 -7.94 5.42 -25.00
CA HIS A 9 -7.77 5.65 -23.57
C HIS A 9 -8.02 4.37 -22.76
N GLU A 10 -9.13 3.67 -23.03
CA GLU A 10 -9.48 2.40 -22.38
C GLU A 10 -8.42 1.30 -22.59
N ASN A 11 -7.63 1.42 -23.66
CA ASN A 11 -6.53 0.50 -23.99
C ASN A 11 -5.14 1.07 -23.59
N GLY A 12 -5.08 2.08 -22.72
CA GLY A 12 -3.85 2.65 -22.18
C GLY A 12 -3.00 3.43 -23.18
N ARG A 13 -3.58 3.85 -24.32
CA ARG A 13 -2.89 4.63 -25.35
C ARG A 13 -3.20 6.12 -25.23
N ASP A 14 -2.98 6.66 -24.05
CA ASP A 14 -3.45 7.99 -23.66
C ASP A 14 -2.88 9.14 -24.50
N GLU A 15 -1.61 9.09 -24.91
CA GLU A 15 -1.02 10.12 -25.80
C GLU A 15 -1.70 10.14 -27.18
N ALA A 16 -2.00 8.96 -27.74
CA ALA A 16 -2.69 8.86 -29.01
C ALA A 16 -4.17 9.28 -28.89
N ALA A 17 -4.81 8.96 -27.76
CA ALA A 17 -6.15 9.43 -27.44
C ALA A 17 -6.17 10.96 -27.37
N LEU A 18 -5.21 11.57 -26.67
CA LEU A 18 -5.12 13.03 -26.48
C LEU A 18 -4.99 13.77 -27.82
N GLN A 19 -4.07 13.33 -28.70
CA GLN A 19 -3.90 13.90 -30.03
C GLN A 19 -5.21 13.90 -30.84
N LEU A 20 -5.98 12.80 -30.72
CA LEU A 20 -7.23 12.64 -31.46
C LEU A 20 -8.36 13.49 -30.88
N VAL A 21 -8.40 13.67 -29.55
CA VAL A 21 -9.34 14.58 -28.88
C VAL A 21 -9.02 16.04 -29.21
N GLU A 22 -7.76 16.44 -29.22
CA GLU A 22 -7.36 17.81 -29.57
C GLU A 22 -7.73 18.14 -31.02
N ARG A 23 -7.55 17.17 -31.93
CA ARG A 23 -8.05 17.30 -33.30
C ARG A 23 -9.57 17.41 -33.36
N ALA A 24 -10.30 16.63 -32.56
CA ALA A 24 -11.76 16.74 -32.50
C ALA A 24 -12.23 18.09 -31.93
N ALA A 25 -11.53 18.62 -30.92
CA ALA A 25 -11.83 19.91 -30.30
C ALA A 25 -11.58 21.09 -31.26
N THR A 26 -10.52 21.03 -32.08
CA THR A 26 -10.26 22.06 -33.10
C THR A 26 -11.29 22.06 -34.22
N MET A 27 -11.84 20.89 -34.59
CA MET A 27 -12.88 20.78 -35.62
C MET A 27 -14.25 21.28 -35.17
N ASN A 28 -14.55 21.27 -33.87
CA ASN A 28 -15.77 21.85 -33.32
C ASN A 28 -15.51 22.51 -31.96
N PRO A 29 -15.00 23.76 -31.95
CA PRO A 29 -14.61 24.45 -30.72
C PRO A 29 -15.79 24.72 -29.77
N SER A 30 -17.01 24.82 -30.29
CA SER A 30 -18.23 25.01 -29.49
C SER A 30 -18.72 23.73 -28.80
N SER A 31 -18.20 22.56 -29.15
CA SER A 31 -18.62 21.31 -28.54
C SER A 31 -17.92 21.07 -27.21
N ILE A 32 -18.71 20.80 -26.17
CA ILE A 32 -18.18 20.43 -24.85
C ILE A 32 -17.77 18.96 -24.75
N ARG A 33 -18.32 18.10 -25.62
CA ARG A 33 -18.09 16.64 -25.57
C ARG A 33 -16.61 16.26 -25.71
N PRO A 34 -15.82 16.86 -26.63
CA PRO A 34 -14.36 16.67 -26.65
C PRO A 34 -13.67 17.08 -25.35
N GLN A 35 -14.15 18.11 -24.64
CA GLN A 35 -13.52 18.58 -23.40
C GLN A 35 -13.65 17.54 -22.28
N PHE A 36 -14.77 16.82 -22.19
CA PHE A 36 -14.92 15.72 -21.23
C PHE A 36 -13.95 14.57 -21.50
N VAL A 37 -13.82 14.13 -22.74
CA VAL A 37 -12.85 13.08 -23.11
C VAL A 37 -11.43 13.57 -22.88
N ARG A 38 -11.15 14.85 -23.19
CA ARG A 38 -9.86 15.50 -22.93
C ARG A 38 -9.52 15.44 -21.45
N LEU A 39 -10.47 15.81 -20.59
CA LEU A 39 -10.30 15.82 -19.14
C LEU A 39 -9.94 14.43 -18.62
N GLN A 40 -10.64 13.37 -19.04
CA GLN A 40 -10.35 11.99 -18.64
C GLN A 40 -8.92 11.56 -19.01
N VAL A 41 -8.52 11.83 -20.26
CA VAL A 41 -7.18 11.48 -20.75
C VAL A 41 -6.07 12.28 -20.05
N LEU A 42 -6.33 13.56 -19.73
CA LEU A 42 -5.35 14.38 -19.00
C LEU A 42 -5.15 13.90 -17.57
N LEU A 43 -6.22 13.44 -16.91
CA LEU A 43 -6.15 12.88 -15.56
C LEU A 43 -5.32 11.59 -15.52
N SER A 44 -5.50 10.68 -16.49
CA SER A 44 -4.71 9.43 -16.53
C SER A 44 -3.23 9.68 -16.82
N LEU A 45 -2.92 10.73 -17.59
CA LEU A 45 -1.56 11.20 -17.83
C LEU A 45 -0.99 12.06 -16.68
N SER A 46 -1.74 12.29 -15.60
CA SER A 46 -1.37 13.19 -14.49
C SER A 46 -1.01 14.62 -14.94
N ARG A 47 -1.59 15.09 -16.05
CA ARG A 47 -1.36 16.45 -16.60
C ARG A 47 -2.32 17.45 -15.95
N TYR A 48 -2.17 17.66 -14.65
CA TYR A 48 -3.15 18.40 -13.85
C TYR A 48 -3.34 19.87 -14.23
N ASN A 49 -2.28 20.56 -14.69
CA ASN A 49 -2.41 21.95 -15.17
C ASN A 49 -3.39 22.05 -16.37
N ASP A 50 -3.24 21.16 -17.35
CA ASP A 50 -4.11 21.12 -18.52
C ASP A 50 -5.52 20.65 -18.14
N ALA A 51 -5.62 19.70 -17.20
CA ALA A 51 -6.89 19.21 -16.67
C ALA A 51 -7.66 20.34 -15.98
N MET A 52 -6.99 21.16 -15.17
CA MET A 52 -7.57 22.33 -14.50
C MET A 52 -8.14 23.33 -15.51
N SER A 53 -7.36 23.69 -16.53
CA SER A 53 -7.85 24.57 -17.60
C SER A 53 -9.05 23.97 -18.35
N THR A 54 -9.07 22.64 -18.52
CA THR A 54 -10.19 21.94 -19.19
C THR A 54 -11.45 21.99 -18.37
N ILE A 55 -11.36 21.68 -17.07
CA ILE A 55 -12.54 21.62 -16.21
C ILE A 55 -13.14 23.01 -15.98
N GLU A 56 -12.31 24.06 -15.87
CA GLU A 56 -12.79 25.45 -15.81
C GLU A 56 -13.57 25.85 -17.06
N LYS A 57 -13.13 25.42 -18.25
CA LYS A 57 -13.87 25.64 -19.51
C LYS A 57 -15.20 24.90 -19.52
N ILE A 58 -15.23 23.66 -19.03
CA ILE A 58 -16.47 22.87 -18.91
C ILE A 58 -17.44 23.57 -17.97
N ILE A 59 -17.00 23.94 -16.77
CA ILE A 59 -17.79 24.66 -15.76
C ILE A 59 -18.32 25.99 -16.33
N GLY A 60 -17.48 26.76 -17.02
CA GLY A 60 -17.91 28.01 -17.66
C GLY A 60 -18.96 27.83 -18.75
N SER A 61 -19.09 26.63 -19.33
CA SER A 61 -20.02 26.32 -20.42
C SER A 61 -21.35 25.74 -19.94
N ILE A 62 -21.35 24.90 -18.90
CA ILE A 62 -22.55 24.18 -18.42
C ILE A 62 -22.91 24.44 -16.95
N GLY A 63 -22.22 25.38 -16.31
CA GLY A 63 -22.37 25.68 -14.89
C GLY A 63 -21.59 24.71 -13.99
N GLU A 64 -21.41 25.11 -12.73
CA GLU A 64 -20.73 24.30 -11.72
C GLU A 64 -21.71 23.28 -11.13
N GLN A 65 -21.70 22.07 -11.68
CA GLN A 65 -22.43 20.93 -11.13
C GLN A 65 -21.57 20.21 -10.08
N GLU A 66 -22.20 19.51 -9.14
CA GLU A 66 -21.48 18.95 -7.98
C GLU A 66 -20.37 17.96 -8.37
N TYR A 67 -20.57 17.13 -9.38
CA TYR A 67 -19.52 16.21 -9.86
C TYR A 67 -18.33 16.95 -10.51
N LEU A 68 -18.57 18.09 -11.19
CA LEU A 68 -17.50 18.93 -11.75
C LEU A 68 -16.74 19.63 -10.65
N ARG A 69 -17.47 20.11 -9.64
CA ARG A 69 -16.89 20.71 -8.45
C ARG A 69 -15.98 19.72 -7.72
N ARG A 70 -16.43 18.48 -7.56
CA ARG A 70 -15.64 17.38 -7.01
C ARG A 70 -14.36 17.13 -7.81
N LEU A 71 -14.48 16.93 -9.12
CA LEU A 71 -13.31 16.74 -9.99
C LEU A 71 -12.34 17.93 -9.93
N LYS A 72 -12.84 19.17 -9.84
CA LYS A 72 -12.01 20.37 -9.74
C LYS A 72 -11.20 20.38 -8.45
N LEU A 73 -11.83 20.03 -7.33
CA LEU A 73 -11.17 19.89 -6.03
C LEU A 73 -10.13 18.76 -6.05
N ASP A 74 -10.44 17.60 -6.63
CA ASP A 74 -9.49 16.50 -6.80
C ASP A 74 -8.26 16.93 -7.63
N ILE A 75 -8.46 17.67 -8.73
CA ILE A 75 -7.37 18.22 -9.54
C ILE A 75 -6.56 19.24 -8.73
N ALA A 76 -7.22 20.19 -8.06
CA ALA A 76 -6.56 21.18 -7.22
C ALA A 76 -5.70 20.50 -6.14
N TYR A 77 -6.22 19.41 -5.56
CA TYR A 77 -5.53 18.65 -4.54
C TYR A 77 -4.25 18.01 -5.07
N ASN A 78 -4.34 17.33 -6.22
CA ASN A 78 -3.18 16.74 -6.89
C ASN A 78 -2.15 17.77 -7.39
N MET A 79 -2.57 19.03 -7.60
CA MET A 79 -1.68 20.15 -7.90
C MET A 79 -1.03 20.77 -6.66
N GLY A 80 -1.37 20.31 -5.44
CA GLY A 80 -0.89 20.91 -4.20
C GLY A 80 -1.50 22.28 -3.90
N LYS A 81 -2.64 22.63 -4.51
CA LYS A 81 -3.36 23.90 -4.29
C LYS A 81 -4.19 23.86 -2.99
N PHE A 82 -3.57 23.45 -1.88
CA PHE A 82 -4.26 23.28 -0.61
C PHE A 82 -4.88 24.58 -0.06
N PRO A 83 -4.25 25.76 -0.18
CA PRO A 83 -4.87 27.01 0.28
C PRO A 83 -6.22 27.31 -0.40
N GLU A 84 -6.32 27.07 -1.72
CA GLU A 84 -7.55 27.26 -2.50
C GLU A 84 -8.66 26.30 -2.03
N ILE A 85 -8.30 25.04 -1.75
CA ILE A 85 -9.23 24.02 -1.24
C ILE A 85 -9.76 24.41 0.14
N ILE A 86 -8.87 24.85 1.03
CA ILE A 86 -9.23 25.28 2.38
C ILE A 86 -10.19 26.46 2.29
N GLU A 87 -9.88 27.49 1.49
CA GLU A 87 -10.76 28.65 1.32
C GLU A 87 -12.16 28.25 0.83
N LEU A 88 -12.22 27.35 -0.15
CA LEU A 88 -13.49 26.88 -0.73
C LEU A 88 -14.34 26.06 0.25
N LEU A 89 -13.73 25.17 1.03
CA LEU A 89 -14.45 24.19 1.85
C LEU A 89 -14.66 24.66 3.30
N GLN A 90 -13.73 25.41 3.88
CA GLN A 90 -13.82 25.84 5.28
C GLN A 90 -15.07 26.70 5.52
N GLY A 91 -15.47 27.51 4.53
CA GLY A 91 -16.71 28.28 4.57
C GLY A 91 -18.00 27.45 4.47
N GLU A 92 -17.94 26.21 3.97
CA GLU A 92 -19.08 25.27 3.95
C GLU A 92 -19.20 24.55 5.29
N PHE A 93 -18.07 24.05 5.81
CA PHE A 93 -18.02 23.37 7.10
C PHE A 93 -18.37 24.30 8.28
N ALA A 94 -18.12 25.60 8.17
CA ALA A 94 -18.49 26.59 9.20
C ALA A 94 -20.00 26.93 9.24
N ARG A 95 -20.76 26.67 8.16
CA ARG A 95 -22.18 27.07 8.06
C ARG A 95 -23.17 26.13 8.72
N GLY A 96 -22.70 25.04 9.34
CA GLY A 96 -23.57 24.14 10.09
C GLY A 96 -24.44 23.23 9.23
N ASP A 97 -24.13 23.06 7.95
CA ASP A 97 -24.76 22.07 7.05
C ASP A 97 -24.46 20.61 7.50
N LEU A 98 -23.72 20.45 8.60
CA LEU A 98 -23.19 19.21 9.18
C LEU A 98 -24.25 18.29 9.85
N VAL A 99 -25.55 18.60 9.76
CA VAL A 99 -26.61 17.82 10.44
C VAL A 99 -27.66 17.24 9.48
N GLN A 100 -27.48 17.37 8.16
CA GLN A 100 -28.32 16.67 7.19
C GLN A 100 -27.49 16.03 6.09
N ALA A 101 -26.61 15.09 6.45
CA ALA A 101 -26.23 14.07 5.48
C ALA A 101 -27.50 13.27 5.14
N GLY A 102 -28.21 13.71 4.10
CA GLY A 102 -29.26 12.93 3.46
C GLY A 102 -28.70 11.59 2.97
N ARG A 103 -29.58 10.61 2.73
CA ARG A 103 -29.14 9.27 2.31
C ARG A 103 -28.48 9.31 0.92
N GLY A 104 -27.43 8.52 0.73
CA GLY A 104 -26.88 8.25 -0.62
C GLY A 104 -25.75 9.20 -1.05
N GLU A 105 -25.92 9.91 -2.17
CA GLU A 105 -24.84 10.71 -2.77
C GLU A 105 -24.45 11.94 -1.95
N GLU A 106 -25.41 12.57 -1.26
CA GLU A 106 -25.17 13.74 -0.41
C GLU A 106 -24.29 13.41 0.81
N GLU A 107 -24.54 12.28 1.46
CA GLU A 107 -23.70 11.76 2.56
C GLU A 107 -22.29 11.42 2.10
N ASN A 108 -22.14 10.72 0.97
CA ASN A 108 -20.82 10.41 0.42
C ASN A 108 -20.02 11.68 0.11
N ASN A 109 -20.70 12.71 -0.40
CA ASN A 109 -20.09 13.99 -0.71
C ASN A 109 -19.64 14.74 0.54
N PHE A 110 -20.44 14.69 1.60
CA PHE A 110 -20.10 15.26 2.91
C PHE A 110 -18.78 14.70 3.46
N PHE A 111 -18.68 13.37 3.59
CA PHE A 111 -17.49 12.72 4.12
C PHE A 111 -16.26 12.97 3.24
N TRP A 112 -16.43 12.88 1.91
CA TRP A 112 -15.35 13.14 0.97
C TRP A 112 -14.84 14.60 1.06
N LYS A 113 -15.73 15.59 1.10
CA LYS A 113 -15.36 17.02 1.26
C LYS A 113 -14.65 17.28 2.58
N GLY A 114 -15.10 16.65 3.66
CA GLY A 114 -14.44 16.83 4.95
C GLY A 114 -13.08 16.18 4.99
N LEU A 115 -12.94 14.99 4.40
CA LEU A 115 -11.66 14.29 4.35
C LEU A 115 -10.63 15.08 3.52
N ILE A 116 -11.02 15.60 2.35
CA ILE A 116 -10.11 16.41 1.52
C ILE A 116 -9.74 17.73 2.20
N LEU A 117 -10.67 18.36 2.92
CA LEU A 117 -10.39 19.55 3.76
C LEU A 117 -9.40 19.23 4.88
N ALA A 118 -9.63 18.14 5.63
CA ALA A 118 -8.74 17.72 6.71
C ALA A 118 -7.32 17.43 6.19
N ARG A 119 -7.21 16.79 5.03
CA ARG A 119 -5.93 16.53 4.35
C ARG A 119 -5.25 17.80 3.84
N ALA A 120 -5.99 18.74 3.28
CA ALA A 120 -5.44 20.03 2.84
C ALA A 120 -4.92 20.85 4.04
N LEU A 121 -5.68 20.90 5.15
CA LEU A 121 -5.25 21.54 6.39
C LEU A 121 -3.99 20.87 6.96
N TRP A 122 -3.92 19.53 6.93
CA TRP A 122 -2.75 18.79 7.38
C TRP A 122 -1.50 19.12 6.56
N ALA A 123 -1.63 19.17 5.22
CA ALA A 123 -0.54 19.53 4.32
C ALA A 123 -0.02 20.96 4.53
N GLU A 124 -0.90 21.89 4.89
CA GLU A 124 -0.57 23.28 5.25
C GLU A 124 -0.09 23.45 6.71
N ASN A 125 0.26 22.35 7.38
CA ASN A 125 0.72 22.32 8.77
C ASN A 125 -0.29 22.90 9.79
N LYS A 126 -1.59 22.92 9.45
CA LYS A 126 -2.70 23.32 10.32
C LYS A 126 -3.30 22.11 11.04
N GLN A 127 -2.46 21.37 11.76
CA GLN A 127 -2.80 20.06 12.35
C GLN A 127 -4.00 20.12 13.31
N GLU A 128 -4.09 21.13 14.15
CA GLU A 128 -5.22 21.35 15.08
C GLU A 128 -6.54 21.54 14.34
N GLU A 129 -6.55 22.33 13.26
CA GLU A 129 -7.75 22.53 12.44
C GLU A 129 -8.13 21.23 11.70
N ALA A 130 -7.16 20.49 11.17
CA ALA A 130 -7.38 19.21 10.53
C ALA A 130 -8.05 18.21 11.50
N LEU A 131 -7.54 18.09 12.73
CA LEU A 131 -8.12 17.21 13.76
C LEU A 131 -9.55 17.59 14.14
N ARG A 132 -9.87 18.89 14.20
CA ARG A 132 -11.27 19.31 14.41
C ARG A 132 -12.19 18.89 13.27
N VAL A 133 -11.73 18.94 12.02
CA VAL A 133 -12.51 18.45 10.88
C VAL A 133 -12.74 16.96 11.00
N TYR A 134 -11.72 16.18 11.39
CA TYR A 134 -11.91 14.76 11.68
C TYR A 134 -12.95 14.52 12.78
N ASP A 135 -12.90 15.28 13.88
CA ASP A 135 -13.86 15.14 14.99
C ASP A 135 -15.30 15.42 14.54
N VAL A 136 -15.49 16.43 13.68
CA VAL A 136 -16.79 16.73 13.05
C VAL A 136 -17.28 15.57 12.20
N LEU A 137 -16.41 14.95 11.41
CA LEU A 137 -16.79 13.81 10.56
C LEU A 137 -17.11 12.55 11.36
N LEU A 138 -16.60 12.43 12.58
CA LEU A 138 -16.82 11.28 13.45
C LEU A 138 -17.98 11.49 14.43
N THR A 139 -18.62 12.66 14.43
CA THR A 139 -19.66 13.04 15.39
C THR A 139 -20.94 13.54 14.68
N PRO A 140 -22.10 12.92 14.91
CA PRO A 140 -22.32 11.71 15.70
C PRO A 140 -21.72 10.46 15.03
N SER A 141 -21.43 9.43 15.82
CA SER A 141 -20.97 8.16 15.24
C SER A 141 -22.12 7.45 14.53
N VAL A 142 -21.82 6.80 13.41
CA VAL A 142 -22.77 5.98 12.66
C VAL A 142 -23.31 4.84 13.53
N ASP A 143 -22.50 4.30 14.44
CA ASP A 143 -22.93 3.36 15.48
C ASP A 143 -24.07 3.92 16.34
N SER A 144 -23.96 5.18 16.78
CA SER A 144 -24.98 5.84 17.59
C SER A 144 -26.27 6.06 16.80
N LEU A 145 -26.15 6.56 15.57
CA LEU A 145 -27.30 6.81 14.69
C LEU A 145 -28.03 5.50 14.31
N PHE A 146 -27.29 4.43 14.07
CA PHE A 146 -27.86 3.12 13.80
C PHE A 146 -28.67 2.60 14.99
N ARG A 147 -28.10 2.66 16.21
CA ARG A 147 -28.79 2.23 17.44
C ARG A 147 -30.08 3.01 17.67
N GLU A 148 -30.04 4.33 17.50
CA GLU A 148 -31.23 5.20 17.62
C GLU A 148 -32.33 4.77 16.64
N LYS A 149 -31.97 4.45 15.39
CA LYS A 149 -32.94 4.03 14.37
C LYS A 149 -33.52 2.64 14.62
N ILE A 150 -32.69 1.69 15.07
CA ILE A 150 -33.14 0.35 15.49
C ILE A 150 -34.15 0.46 16.65
N GLU A 151 -33.84 1.30 17.64
CA GLU A 151 -34.73 1.54 18.79
C GLU A 151 -36.04 2.22 18.36
N ALA A 152 -35.96 3.24 17.49
CA ALA A 152 -37.13 3.92 16.94
C ALA A 152 -38.05 2.99 16.14
N GLU A 153 -37.50 2.06 15.36
CA GLU A 153 -38.27 1.04 14.61
C GLU A 153 -38.66 -0.17 15.49
N LYS A 154 -38.32 -0.17 16.79
CA LYS A 154 -38.60 -1.24 17.77
C LYS A 154 -38.11 -2.61 17.32
N ILE A 155 -36.98 -2.66 16.63
CA ILE A 155 -36.45 -3.90 16.09
C ILE A 155 -35.67 -4.63 17.20
N THR A 156 -36.02 -5.89 17.44
CA THR A 156 -35.28 -6.73 18.39
C THR A 156 -34.11 -7.37 17.67
N LEU A 157 -32.88 -6.93 17.98
CA LEU A 157 -31.67 -7.52 17.42
C LEU A 157 -31.35 -8.83 18.17
N SER A 158 -31.42 -9.96 17.48
CA SER A 158 -31.04 -11.27 18.02
C SER A 158 -29.56 -11.59 17.77
N VAL A 159 -28.67 -10.63 17.98
CA VAL A 159 -27.24 -10.86 17.84
C VAL A 159 -26.67 -11.05 19.23
N SER A 160 -26.37 -12.30 19.57
CA SER A 160 -25.34 -12.56 20.58
C SER A 160 -24.06 -11.92 20.06
N PRO A 161 -23.38 -11.05 20.82
CA PRO A 161 -22.05 -10.59 20.43
C PRO A 161 -21.21 -11.81 20.09
N SER A 162 -20.39 -11.72 19.04
CA SER A 162 -19.41 -12.76 18.75
C SER A 162 -18.58 -13.01 20.03
N GLU A 163 -18.06 -14.23 20.24
CA GLU A 163 -17.17 -14.49 21.38
C GLU A 163 -16.02 -13.46 21.42
N ASP A 164 -15.53 -13.04 20.24
CA ASP A 164 -14.52 -12.00 20.09
C ASP A 164 -15.00 -10.62 20.56
N ASP A 165 -16.23 -10.18 20.23
CA ASP A 165 -16.80 -8.92 20.74
C ASP A 165 -16.99 -8.94 22.27
N PHE A 166 -17.42 -10.07 22.83
CA PHE A 166 -17.57 -10.23 24.28
C PHE A 166 -16.20 -10.21 25.00
N TRP A 167 -15.21 -10.94 24.50
CA TRP A 167 -13.88 -10.95 25.11
C TRP A 167 -13.14 -9.63 24.91
N ASN A 168 -13.30 -8.92 23.78
CA ASN A 168 -12.75 -7.58 23.58
C ASN A 168 -13.36 -6.57 24.57
N MET A 169 -14.67 -6.67 24.82
CA MET A 169 -15.38 -5.85 25.82
C MET A 169 -14.93 -6.15 27.27
N VAL A 170 -14.63 -7.42 27.59
CA VAL A 170 -14.29 -7.86 28.96
C VAL A 170 -12.79 -7.78 29.27
N THR A 171 -11.92 -7.85 28.25
CA THR A 171 -10.45 -7.91 28.44
C THR A 171 -9.72 -6.59 28.20
N PHE A 172 -10.42 -5.51 27.83
CA PHE A 172 -9.83 -4.20 27.50
C PHE A 172 -8.69 -4.27 26.46
N LYS A 173 -8.65 -5.31 25.63
CA LYS A 173 -7.76 -5.35 24.46
C LYS A 173 -8.42 -4.53 23.35
N ASN A 174 -7.93 -3.31 23.15
CA ASN A 174 -8.32 -2.37 22.10
C ASN A 174 -9.84 -2.15 21.96
N SER A 175 -10.44 -1.48 22.94
CA SER A 175 -11.83 -1.01 22.89
C SER A 175 -12.13 0.08 21.85
N GLU A 176 -11.16 0.45 21.00
CA GLU A 176 -11.35 1.42 19.91
C GLU A 176 -11.83 0.78 18.59
N ASP A 177 -11.67 -0.55 18.42
CA ASP A 177 -11.87 -1.23 17.13
C ASP A 177 -13.15 -2.10 17.05
N SER A 178 -13.82 -2.40 18.16
CA SER A 178 -15.03 -3.25 18.12
C SER A 178 -16.28 -2.41 17.90
N SER A 179 -16.55 -2.09 16.63
CA SER A 179 -17.85 -1.56 16.22
C SER A 179 -18.88 -2.70 16.26
N PRO A 180 -19.93 -2.61 17.10
CA PRO A 180 -21.02 -3.58 17.12
C PRO A 180 -21.69 -3.71 15.74
N LEU A 181 -21.65 -2.64 14.92
CA LEU A 181 -22.13 -2.62 13.54
C LEU A 181 -21.39 -3.56 12.61
N ALA A 182 -20.10 -3.83 12.85
CA ALA A 182 -19.30 -4.72 12.00
C ALA A 182 -19.95 -6.10 11.86
N SER A 183 -20.45 -6.64 12.98
CA SER A 183 -21.15 -7.94 13.05
C SER A 183 -22.46 -7.94 12.24
N TYR A 184 -23.11 -6.79 12.05
CA TYR A 184 -24.32 -6.65 11.21
C TYR A 184 -24.00 -6.49 9.71
N PHE A 185 -22.74 -6.21 9.36
CA PHE A 185 -22.26 -6.11 7.99
C PHE A 185 -21.53 -7.37 7.51
N GLU A 186 -21.40 -8.39 8.37
CA GLU A 186 -20.81 -9.66 7.96
C GLU A 186 -21.70 -10.36 6.92
N PRO A 187 -21.09 -11.02 5.89
CA PRO A 187 -21.85 -11.71 4.86
C PRO A 187 -22.86 -12.74 5.39
N ALA A 188 -22.54 -13.40 6.51
CA ALA A 188 -23.42 -14.36 7.16
C ALA A 188 -24.67 -13.69 7.77
N PHE A 189 -24.51 -12.54 8.42
CA PHE A 189 -25.61 -11.78 8.99
C PHE A 189 -26.50 -11.21 7.88
N VAL A 190 -25.90 -10.59 6.86
CA VAL A 190 -26.63 -10.03 5.71
C VAL A 190 -27.42 -11.13 5.00
N ALA A 191 -26.79 -12.27 4.69
CA ALA A 191 -27.46 -13.40 4.03
C ALA A 191 -28.63 -13.98 4.84
N GLY A 192 -28.56 -13.95 6.17
CA GLY A 192 -29.61 -14.45 7.06
C GLY A 192 -30.78 -13.49 7.27
N ASN A 193 -30.64 -12.21 6.90
CA ASN A 193 -31.63 -11.16 7.16
C ASN A 193 -32.07 -10.41 5.89
N VAL A 194 -31.75 -10.91 4.69
CA VAL A 194 -32.10 -10.27 3.42
C VAL A 194 -33.60 -9.98 3.34
N GLY A 195 -33.96 -8.71 3.16
CA GLY A 195 -35.36 -8.27 3.04
C GLY A 195 -36.08 -7.96 4.37
N GLU A 196 -35.43 -8.15 5.51
CA GLU A 196 -35.92 -7.70 6.82
C GLU A 196 -35.66 -6.20 7.04
N SER A 197 -36.35 -5.60 8.02
CA SER A 197 -36.16 -4.17 8.36
C SER A 197 -34.73 -3.84 8.77
N VAL A 198 -34.03 -4.78 9.42
CA VAL A 198 -32.61 -4.65 9.81
C VAL A 198 -31.69 -4.53 8.60
N ASP A 199 -31.90 -5.33 7.55
CA ASP A 199 -31.08 -5.32 6.33
C ASP A 199 -31.23 -4.01 5.56
N ARG A 200 -32.45 -3.47 5.50
CA ARG A 200 -32.71 -2.13 4.94
C ARG A 200 -31.99 -1.03 5.73
N ILE A 201 -32.05 -1.07 7.06
CA ILE A 201 -31.41 -0.07 7.92
C ILE A 201 -29.89 -0.19 7.85
N ALA A 202 -29.34 -1.40 7.86
CA ALA A 202 -27.91 -1.65 7.72
C ALA A 202 -27.41 -1.10 6.37
N SER A 203 -28.11 -1.41 5.27
CA SER A 203 -27.79 -0.90 3.94
C SER A 203 -27.79 0.63 3.88
N ASP A 204 -28.72 1.29 4.56
CA ASP A 204 -28.78 2.77 4.64
C ASP A 204 -27.51 3.38 5.29
N PHE A 205 -26.89 2.69 6.25
CA PHE A 205 -25.74 3.20 7.01
C PHE A 205 -24.38 2.69 6.52
N TYR A 206 -24.35 1.72 5.60
CA TYR A 206 -23.11 1.08 5.17
C TYR A 206 -22.11 2.07 4.57
N GLY A 207 -22.57 3.00 3.74
CA GLY A 207 -21.73 4.03 3.12
C GLY A 207 -21.06 4.93 4.18
N ALA A 208 -21.88 5.49 5.07
CA ALA A 208 -21.42 6.29 6.20
C ALA A 208 -20.42 5.56 7.10
N TYR A 209 -20.72 4.29 7.42
CA TYR A 209 -19.87 3.44 8.24
C TYR A 209 -18.49 3.27 7.60
N ARG A 210 -18.44 2.93 6.30
CA ARG A 210 -17.17 2.79 5.56
C ARG A 210 -16.35 4.07 5.55
N TRP A 211 -16.99 5.23 5.42
CA TRP A 211 -16.31 6.52 5.53
C TRP A 211 -15.77 6.76 6.93
N GLN A 212 -16.59 6.62 7.97
CA GLN A 212 -16.15 6.86 9.34
C GLN A 212 -15.02 5.90 9.75
N GLU A 213 -15.04 4.63 9.34
CA GLU A 213 -13.95 3.69 9.61
C GLU A 213 -12.63 4.12 8.96
N LEU A 214 -12.66 4.56 7.70
CA LEU A 214 -11.48 5.12 7.04
C LEU A 214 -10.96 6.38 7.78
N ILE A 215 -11.88 7.30 8.10
CA ILE A 215 -11.59 8.58 8.75
C ILE A 215 -11.03 8.36 10.17
N LYS A 216 -11.56 7.40 10.94
CA LYS A 216 -11.04 6.99 12.25
C LYS A 216 -9.60 6.52 12.15
N LYS A 217 -9.29 5.61 11.21
CA LYS A 217 -7.94 5.07 11.02
C LYS A 217 -6.95 6.15 10.60
N GLU A 218 -7.33 7.03 9.67
CA GLU A 218 -6.46 8.13 9.21
C GLU A 218 -6.22 9.16 10.33
N ARG A 219 -7.27 9.56 11.05
CA ARG A 219 -7.16 10.42 12.23
C ARG A 219 -6.22 9.83 13.28
N ALA A 220 -6.36 8.54 13.59
CA ALA A 220 -5.54 7.86 14.58
C ALA A 220 -4.06 7.75 14.17
N ALA A 221 -3.77 7.64 12.87
CA ALA A 221 -2.41 7.64 12.32
C ALA A 221 -1.78 9.03 12.43
N ARG A 222 -2.55 10.07 12.10
CA ARG A 222 -2.15 11.48 12.21
C ARG A 222 -1.97 11.94 13.65
N ASP A 223 -2.82 11.48 14.55
CA ASP A 223 -2.67 11.77 15.98
C ASP A 223 -1.37 11.17 16.54
N ALA A 224 -0.95 9.98 16.07
CA ALA A 224 0.34 9.40 16.42
C ALA A 224 1.53 10.24 15.90
N ILE A 225 1.43 10.82 14.71
CA ILE A 225 2.42 11.80 14.22
C ILE A 225 2.48 13.01 15.18
N ARG A 226 1.32 13.57 15.55
CA ARG A 226 1.21 14.76 16.41
C ARG A 226 1.82 14.52 17.79
N THR A 227 1.57 13.35 18.38
CA THR A 227 2.13 12.94 19.68
C THR A 227 3.58 12.47 19.59
N ARG A 228 4.17 12.48 18.39
CA ARG A 228 5.54 12.00 18.08
C ARG A 228 5.76 10.52 18.35
N ASP A 229 4.69 9.73 18.39
CA ASP A 229 4.73 8.28 18.43
C ASP A 229 4.87 7.71 17.01
N TYR A 230 6.05 7.91 16.42
CA TYR A 230 6.31 7.58 15.02
C TYR A 230 6.24 6.06 14.73
N TYR A 231 6.53 5.21 15.71
CA TYR A 231 6.41 3.75 15.56
C TYR A 231 4.94 3.32 15.46
N GLN A 232 4.05 3.89 16.29
CA GLN A 232 2.62 3.65 16.14
C GLN A 232 2.07 4.27 14.86
N ALA A 233 2.57 5.44 14.46
CA ALA A 233 2.19 6.07 13.19
C ALA A 233 2.52 5.15 12.00
N GLU A 234 3.74 4.59 11.95
CA GLU A 234 4.17 3.66 10.91
C GLU A 234 3.21 2.47 10.81
N LYS A 235 2.98 1.78 11.94
CA LYS A 235 2.09 0.61 11.99
C LYS A 235 0.69 0.93 11.46
N LYS A 236 0.14 2.09 11.83
CA LYS A 236 -1.19 2.54 11.39
C LYS A 236 -1.21 2.85 9.89
N TYR A 237 -0.23 3.58 9.36
CA TYR A 237 -0.15 3.85 7.92
C TYR A 237 0.08 2.59 7.08
N LEU A 238 0.91 1.66 7.52
CA LEU A 238 1.10 0.38 6.84
C LEU A 238 -0.19 -0.45 6.79
N ALA A 239 -1.01 -0.43 7.86
CA ALA A 239 -2.32 -1.06 7.85
C ALA A 239 -3.27 -0.35 6.88
N LEU A 240 -3.29 0.98 6.90
CA LEU A 240 -4.18 1.80 6.08
C LEU A 240 -3.84 1.69 4.57
N LEU A 241 -2.56 1.55 4.21
CA LEU A 241 -2.09 1.36 2.82
C LEU A 241 -2.44 -0.02 2.24
N LYS A 242 -2.70 -1.03 3.08
CA LYS A 242 -3.23 -2.33 2.61
C LYS A 242 -4.68 -2.21 2.15
N GLU A 243 -5.43 -1.29 2.74
CA GLU A 243 -6.85 -1.05 2.43
C GLU A 243 -7.03 0.03 1.35
N THR A 244 -6.29 1.14 1.48
CA THR A 244 -6.41 2.31 0.60
C THR A 244 -5.02 2.85 0.23
N LYS A 245 -4.66 2.75 -1.04
CA LYS A 245 -3.39 3.29 -1.57
C LYS A 245 -3.50 4.78 -1.89
N SER A 246 -3.81 5.59 -0.87
CA SER A 246 -3.89 7.04 -1.04
C SER A 246 -2.48 7.67 -1.03
N PRO A 247 -2.14 8.53 -2.00
CA PRO A 247 -0.83 9.20 -2.08
C PRO A 247 -0.42 9.93 -0.79
N GLU A 248 -1.39 10.51 -0.09
CA GLU A 248 -1.22 11.23 1.17
C GLU A 248 -0.66 10.33 2.26
N ASN A 249 -1.21 9.12 2.39
CA ASN A 249 -0.75 8.16 3.38
C ASN A 249 0.67 7.67 3.07
N ILE A 250 1.06 7.67 1.79
CA ILE A 250 2.44 7.38 1.37
C ILE A 250 3.37 8.53 1.78
N LEU A 251 2.94 9.79 1.59
CA LEU A 251 3.71 10.97 1.99
C LEU A 251 3.83 11.09 3.51
N ASP A 252 2.74 10.89 4.24
CA ASP A 252 2.73 10.88 5.71
C ASP A 252 3.61 9.75 6.26
N LEU A 253 3.59 8.55 5.64
CA LEU A 253 4.49 7.45 5.98
C LEU A 253 5.96 7.78 5.66
N ALA A 254 6.24 8.43 4.53
CA ALA A 254 7.58 8.90 4.20
C ALA A 254 8.11 9.90 5.23
N PHE A 255 7.26 10.82 5.70
CA PHE A 255 7.56 11.74 6.80
C PHE A 255 7.85 10.98 8.11
N VAL A 256 7.05 9.97 8.44
CA VAL A 256 7.27 9.11 9.61
C VAL A 256 8.64 8.43 9.53
N TYR A 257 9.02 7.92 8.35
CA TYR A 257 10.32 7.29 8.15
C TYR A 257 11.50 8.25 8.24
N ASP A 258 11.37 9.48 7.72
CA ASP A 258 12.34 10.56 7.98
C ASP A 258 12.52 10.76 9.49
N LYS A 259 11.42 10.87 10.24
CA LYS A 259 11.45 11.10 11.69
C LYS A 259 12.04 9.93 12.49
N LEU A 260 11.91 8.71 12.01
CA LEU A 260 12.52 7.52 12.60
C LEU A 260 13.99 7.33 12.18
N GLY A 261 14.53 8.14 11.26
CA GLY A 261 15.86 7.93 10.69
C GLY A 261 15.93 6.70 9.77
N LEU A 262 14.77 6.23 9.30
CA LEU A 262 14.59 5.05 8.45
C LEU A 262 14.61 5.39 6.95
N GLU A 263 15.02 6.60 6.56
CA GLU A 263 15.19 7.02 5.16
C GLU A 263 15.97 6.01 4.31
N ARG A 264 16.89 5.26 4.95
CA ARG A 264 17.72 4.23 4.32
C ARG A 264 17.01 2.92 4.02
N GLU A 265 15.84 2.63 4.60
CA GLU A 265 15.17 1.33 4.43
C GLU A 265 14.17 1.30 3.26
N MET A 266 13.48 2.40 2.95
CA MET A 266 12.58 2.47 1.78
C MET A 266 13.32 2.41 0.43
N VAL A 267 14.60 2.79 0.41
CA VAL A 267 15.50 2.65 -0.74
C VAL A 267 16.74 1.85 -0.33
N GLN A 268 16.58 0.83 0.52
CA GLN A 268 17.66 -0.14 0.67
C GLN A 268 17.73 -0.94 -0.63
N ARG A 269 18.57 -0.45 -1.54
CA ARG A 269 19.03 -1.20 -2.70
C ARG A 269 19.66 -2.48 -2.17
N ILE A 270 19.18 -3.62 -2.64
CA ILE A 270 19.72 -4.91 -2.25
C ILE A 270 20.87 -5.19 -3.21
N PRO A 271 22.14 -5.10 -2.78
CA PRO A 271 23.25 -5.45 -3.65
C PRO A 271 23.11 -6.92 -4.05
N MET A 272 23.24 -7.17 -5.35
CA MET A 272 23.02 -8.50 -5.93
C MET A 272 23.99 -8.72 -7.08
N SER A 273 24.55 -9.92 -7.21
CA SER A 273 25.41 -10.20 -8.37
C SER A 273 24.58 -10.32 -9.65
N LYS A 274 25.24 -10.19 -10.81
CA LYS A 274 24.62 -10.48 -12.12
C LYS A 274 24.05 -11.91 -12.20
N ALA A 275 24.72 -12.88 -11.58
CA ALA A 275 24.25 -14.26 -11.53
C ALA A 275 23.02 -14.40 -10.61
N GLY A 276 23.05 -13.75 -9.44
CA GLY A 276 21.96 -13.73 -8.48
C GLY A 276 20.67 -13.17 -9.08
N ILE A 277 20.73 -12.00 -9.74
CA ILE A 277 19.55 -11.40 -10.36
C ILE A 277 19.01 -12.24 -11.52
N ALA A 278 19.88 -12.91 -12.29
CA ALA A 278 19.47 -13.81 -13.35
C ALA A 278 18.74 -15.04 -12.80
N LYS A 279 19.25 -15.62 -11.70
CA LYS A 279 18.63 -16.74 -10.99
C LYS A 279 17.24 -16.37 -10.46
N LEU A 280 17.09 -15.22 -9.80
CA LEU A 280 15.79 -14.77 -9.30
C LEU A 280 14.77 -14.52 -10.43
N LYS A 281 15.22 -13.94 -11.56
CA LYS A 281 14.36 -13.74 -12.73
C LYS A 281 13.93 -15.06 -13.36
N ALA A 282 14.83 -16.04 -13.44
CA ALA A 282 14.52 -17.37 -13.95
C ALA A 282 13.52 -18.10 -13.02
N GLU A 283 13.72 -18.02 -11.71
CA GLU A 283 12.77 -18.55 -10.71
C GLU A 283 11.39 -17.90 -10.85
N LEU A 284 11.33 -16.56 -10.91
CA LEU A 284 10.08 -15.83 -11.10
C LEU A 284 9.36 -16.26 -12.38
N GLN A 285 10.08 -16.37 -13.49
CA GLN A 285 9.50 -16.79 -14.76
C GLN A 285 8.95 -18.23 -14.70
N GLN A 286 9.66 -19.14 -14.03
CA GLN A 286 9.24 -20.52 -13.82
C GLN A 286 7.95 -20.57 -12.98
N LEU A 287 7.91 -19.84 -11.87
CA LEU A 287 6.75 -19.77 -11.00
C LEU A 287 5.53 -19.20 -11.74
N GLU A 288 5.68 -18.09 -12.46
CA GLU A 288 4.57 -17.42 -13.15
C GLU A 288 4.04 -18.21 -14.35
N ARG A 289 4.93 -18.78 -15.18
CA ARG A 289 4.53 -19.39 -16.46
C ARG A 289 4.25 -20.89 -16.38
N VAL A 290 4.88 -21.59 -15.45
CA VAL A 290 4.80 -23.05 -15.37
C VAL A 290 4.04 -23.46 -14.12
N GLU A 291 4.54 -23.13 -12.94
CA GLU A 291 4.01 -23.69 -11.68
C GLU A 291 2.64 -23.14 -11.33
N ARG A 292 2.44 -21.82 -11.44
CA ARG A 292 1.14 -21.18 -11.19
C ARG A 292 0.04 -21.78 -12.07
N SER A 293 0.31 -21.93 -13.37
CA SER A 293 -0.65 -22.53 -14.30
C SER A 293 -0.93 -24.01 -13.98
N ALA A 294 0.11 -24.77 -13.64
CA ALA A 294 -0.04 -26.18 -13.28
C ALA A 294 -0.87 -26.37 -12.01
N VAL A 295 -0.64 -25.54 -10.98
CA VAL A 295 -1.39 -25.62 -9.71
C VAL A 295 -2.84 -25.17 -9.88
N VAL A 296 -3.11 -24.13 -10.69
CA VAL A 296 -4.50 -23.73 -11.00
C VAL A 296 -5.26 -24.87 -11.69
N LYS A 297 -4.63 -25.54 -12.67
CA LYS A 297 -5.23 -26.73 -13.31
C LYS A 297 -5.46 -27.87 -12.32
N ALA A 298 -4.54 -28.11 -11.39
CA ALA A 298 -4.71 -29.13 -10.37
C ALA A 298 -5.88 -28.81 -9.42
N ILE A 299 -6.09 -27.53 -9.08
CA ILE A 299 -7.24 -27.06 -8.31
C ILE A 299 -8.54 -27.29 -9.09
N GLU A 300 -8.56 -27.00 -10.39
CA GLU A 300 -9.72 -27.23 -11.26
C GLU A 300 -10.09 -28.72 -11.31
N VAL A 301 -9.12 -29.60 -11.54
CA VAL A 301 -9.34 -31.06 -11.54
C VAL A 301 -9.84 -31.54 -10.18
N ALA A 302 -9.21 -31.11 -9.08
CA ALA A 302 -9.64 -31.48 -7.73
C ALA A 302 -11.07 -30.99 -7.41
N ARG A 303 -11.52 -29.89 -8.01
CA ARG A 303 -12.91 -29.40 -7.85
C ARG A 303 -13.95 -30.27 -8.54
N GLU A 304 -13.59 -30.97 -9.62
CA GLU A 304 -14.51 -31.85 -10.35
C GLU A 304 -14.88 -33.12 -9.54
N HIS A 305 -14.11 -33.45 -8.50
CA HIS A 305 -14.35 -34.60 -7.61
C HIS A 305 -15.40 -34.34 -6.51
N GLY A 306 -16.07 -33.19 -6.52
CA GLY A 306 -17.35 -32.95 -5.84
C GLY A 306 -17.25 -32.53 -4.36
N ASP A 307 -16.73 -33.38 -3.48
CA ASP A 307 -16.73 -33.08 -2.04
C ASP A 307 -15.48 -32.29 -1.62
N LEU A 308 -15.57 -30.97 -1.73
CA LEU A 308 -14.47 -30.04 -1.45
C LEU A 308 -14.05 -29.97 0.02
N LYS A 309 -14.91 -30.43 0.95
CA LYS A 309 -14.68 -30.27 2.39
C LYS A 309 -13.74 -31.34 2.95
N GLU A 310 -13.70 -32.50 2.30
CA GLU A 310 -12.84 -33.64 2.66
C GLU A 310 -11.71 -33.87 1.63
N ASN A 311 -11.65 -33.09 0.55
CA ASN A 311 -10.67 -33.28 -0.53
C ASN A 311 -9.28 -32.76 -0.11
N ALA A 312 -8.43 -33.65 0.38
CA ALA A 312 -7.05 -33.36 0.76
C ALA A 312 -6.21 -32.80 -0.42
N GLU A 313 -6.44 -33.26 -1.66
CA GLU A 313 -5.72 -32.79 -2.84
C GLU A 313 -6.08 -31.33 -3.16
N TYR A 314 -7.36 -30.96 -2.98
CA TYR A 314 -7.82 -29.57 -3.13
C TYR A 314 -7.15 -28.64 -2.11
N HIS A 315 -7.12 -29.05 -0.83
CA HIS A 315 -6.49 -28.26 0.23
C HIS A 315 -4.98 -28.10 0.00
N ALA A 316 -4.27 -29.18 -0.33
CA ALA A 316 -2.85 -29.14 -0.63
C ALA A 316 -2.53 -28.27 -1.86
N ALA A 317 -3.35 -28.34 -2.92
CA ALA A 317 -3.17 -27.51 -4.11
C ALA A 317 -3.42 -26.02 -3.81
N LYS A 318 -4.41 -25.69 -2.98
CA LYS A 318 -4.69 -24.32 -2.55
C LYS A 318 -3.57 -23.74 -1.68
N GLU A 319 -3.04 -24.52 -0.75
CA GLU A 319 -1.89 -24.13 0.07
C GLU A 319 -0.64 -23.89 -0.80
N ARG A 320 -0.36 -24.81 -1.73
CA ARG A 320 0.72 -24.66 -2.70
C ARG A 320 0.57 -23.40 -3.55
N LEU A 321 -0.65 -23.07 -3.99
CA LEU A 321 -0.92 -21.81 -4.69
C LEU A 321 -0.56 -20.61 -3.81
N GLY A 322 -0.97 -20.61 -2.54
CA GLY A 322 -0.62 -19.56 -1.59
C GLY A 322 0.89 -19.36 -1.43
N HIS A 323 1.66 -20.44 -1.34
CA HIS A 323 3.13 -20.37 -1.30
C HIS A 323 3.73 -19.81 -2.58
N ILE A 324 3.23 -20.23 -3.75
CA ILE A 324 3.68 -19.71 -5.06
C ILE A 324 3.40 -18.21 -5.17
N GLU A 325 2.20 -17.75 -4.82
CA GLU A 325 1.86 -16.33 -4.84
C GLU A 325 2.72 -15.50 -3.89
N GLY A 326 2.95 -16.02 -2.67
CA GLY A 326 3.83 -15.39 -1.70
C GLY A 326 5.26 -15.24 -2.24
N ARG A 327 5.81 -16.30 -2.84
CA ARG A 327 7.16 -16.28 -3.42
C ARG A 327 7.25 -15.36 -4.63
N ILE A 328 6.23 -15.31 -5.50
CA ILE A 328 6.18 -14.37 -6.64
C ILE A 328 6.23 -12.91 -6.13
N LEU A 329 5.47 -12.58 -5.09
CA LEU A 329 5.46 -11.23 -4.52
C LEU A 329 6.82 -10.86 -3.93
N GLU A 330 7.42 -11.78 -3.17
CA GLU A 330 8.75 -11.62 -2.58
C GLU A 330 9.84 -11.41 -3.66
N LEU A 331 9.84 -12.24 -4.71
CA LEU A 331 10.80 -12.14 -5.82
C LEU A 331 10.65 -10.81 -6.56
N LYS A 332 9.42 -10.35 -6.80
CA LYS A 332 9.17 -9.05 -7.47
C LYS A 332 9.69 -7.88 -6.64
N ASP A 333 9.46 -7.89 -5.33
CA ASP A 333 10.01 -6.87 -4.42
C ASP A 333 11.54 -6.84 -4.49
N LYS A 334 12.17 -8.00 -4.31
CA LYS A 334 13.64 -8.14 -4.32
C LYS A 334 14.25 -7.73 -5.66
N ILE A 335 13.67 -8.15 -6.79
CA ILE A 335 14.14 -7.78 -8.13
C ILE A 335 14.01 -6.26 -8.36
N ASN A 336 12.91 -5.65 -7.92
CA ASN A 336 12.71 -4.20 -8.06
C ASN A 336 13.71 -3.39 -7.23
N ARG A 337 14.09 -3.91 -6.06
CA ARG A 337 15.05 -3.28 -5.14
C ARG A 337 16.50 -3.64 -5.45
N ALA A 338 16.77 -4.60 -6.33
CA ALA A 338 18.12 -5.08 -6.60
C ALA A 338 18.99 -3.99 -7.24
N GLU A 339 20.20 -3.85 -6.72
CA GLU A 339 21.31 -3.13 -7.36
C GLU A 339 22.30 -4.16 -7.88
N VAL A 340 22.42 -4.23 -9.21
CA VAL A 340 23.21 -5.27 -9.87
C VAL A 340 24.69 -4.88 -9.88
N ILE A 341 25.51 -5.64 -9.17
CA ILE A 341 26.95 -5.42 -9.03
C ILE A 341 27.72 -6.40 -9.90
N ASP A 342 28.72 -5.87 -10.62
CA ASP A 342 29.68 -6.65 -11.40
C ASP A 342 30.84 -7.08 -10.50
N CYS A 343 30.72 -8.25 -9.85
CA CYS A 343 31.67 -8.73 -8.83
C CYS A 343 33.13 -8.81 -9.31
N ALA A 344 33.37 -8.93 -10.61
CA ALA A 344 34.71 -8.93 -11.21
C ALA A 344 35.38 -7.53 -11.25
N LYS A 345 34.62 -6.46 -11.01
CA LYS A 345 35.09 -5.06 -11.10
C LYS A 345 34.97 -4.30 -9.77
N VAL A 346 34.64 -4.99 -8.69
CA VAL A 346 34.49 -4.37 -7.38
C VAL A 346 35.89 -4.00 -6.84
N PRO A 347 36.08 -2.81 -6.27
CA PRO A 347 37.30 -2.45 -5.56
C PRO A 347 37.63 -3.45 -4.44
N CYS A 348 38.92 -3.76 -4.26
CA CYS A 348 39.40 -4.77 -3.30
C CYS A 348 40.26 -4.17 -2.19
N ASP A 349 40.12 -2.86 -1.94
CA ASP A 349 40.70 -2.17 -0.80
C ASP A 349 40.06 -2.62 0.52
N LYS A 350 38.77 -2.97 0.49
CA LYS A 350 38.00 -3.43 1.65
C LYS A 350 37.11 -4.61 1.29
N ALA A 351 36.82 -5.44 2.28
CA ALA A 351 35.86 -6.53 2.15
C ALA A 351 34.44 -5.94 2.02
N VAL A 352 33.86 -6.04 0.83
CA VAL A 352 32.53 -5.52 0.50
C VAL A 352 31.73 -6.56 -0.28
N PHE A 353 30.47 -6.26 -0.58
CA PHE A 353 29.68 -7.14 -1.43
C PHE A 353 30.39 -7.42 -2.77
N GLY A 354 30.50 -8.69 -3.13
CA GLY A 354 31.08 -9.17 -4.38
C GLY A 354 32.55 -9.57 -4.29
N THR A 355 33.31 -9.11 -3.29
CA THR A 355 34.74 -9.46 -3.13
C THR A 355 34.92 -10.87 -2.59
N VAL A 356 36.06 -11.48 -2.91
CA VAL A 356 36.54 -12.73 -2.30
C VAL A 356 37.51 -12.38 -1.19
N VAL A 357 37.22 -12.84 0.03
CA VAL A 357 38.03 -12.60 1.23
C VAL A 357 38.66 -13.92 1.64
N THR A 358 39.99 -13.93 1.76
CA THR A 358 40.75 -15.05 2.33
C THR A 358 41.06 -14.75 3.78
N LEU A 359 40.66 -15.66 4.66
CA LEU A 359 40.85 -15.63 6.09
C LEU A 359 41.87 -16.69 6.52
N LEU A 360 42.72 -16.38 7.48
CA LEU A 360 43.51 -17.36 8.23
C LEU A 360 42.81 -17.61 9.56
N ASP A 361 42.50 -18.87 9.87
CA ASP A 361 41.96 -19.28 11.17
C ASP A 361 43.11 -19.38 12.18
N MET A 362 43.06 -18.52 13.23
CA MET A 362 44.15 -18.37 14.19
C MET A 362 44.27 -19.56 15.15
N GLU A 363 43.28 -20.46 15.19
CA GLU A 363 43.33 -21.66 16.04
C GLU A 363 44.08 -22.82 15.38
N ASN A 364 43.96 -22.97 14.06
CA ASN A 364 44.44 -24.15 13.34
C ASN A 364 45.32 -23.86 12.11
N ASP A 365 45.64 -22.58 11.86
CA ASP A 365 46.46 -22.11 10.73
C ASP A 365 45.89 -22.49 9.34
N GLU A 366 44.57 -22.68 9.23
CA GLU A 366 43.92 -23.00 7.95
C GLU A 366 43.47 -21.74 7.20
N GLU A 367 43.73 -21.69 5.89
CA GLU A 367 43.24 -20.64 5.00
C GLU A 367 41.86 -20.99 4.41
N LEU A 368 40.93 -20.04 4.51
CA LEU A 368 39.56 -20.16 4.01
C LEU A 368 39.21 -18.97 3.13
N ALA A 369 38.75 -19.22 1.90
CA ALA A 369 38.36 -18.16 0.98
C ALA A 369 36.85 -18.18 0.73
N TYR A 370 36.19 -17.02 0.91
CA TYR A 370 34.76 -16.87 0.67
C TYR A 370 34.43 -15.62 -0.13
N GLN A 371 33.54 -15.77 -1.11
CA GLN A 371 32.92 -14.62 -1.78
C GLN A 371 31.77 -14.07 -0.93
N LEU A 372 31.76 -12.75 -0.70
CA LEU A 372 30.68 -12.07 0.01
C LEU A 372 29.51 -11.79 -0.95
N LEU A 373 28.36 -12.42 -0.72
CA LEU A 373 27.18 -12.26 -1.56
C LEU A 373 25.90 -12.05 -0.74
N GLY A 374 24.75 -11.90 -1.41
CA GLY A 374 23.45 -11.75 -0.76
C GLY A 374 22.91 -13.09 -0.22
N PRO A 375 21.94 -13.06 0.72
CA PRO A 375 21.36 -14.27 1.30
C PRO A 375 20.69 -15.21 0.28
N GLU A 376 20.19 -14.70 -0.85
CA GLU A 376 19.49 -15.50 -1.86
C GLU A 376 20.44 -16.27 -2.81
N GLU A 377 21.71 -15.88 -2.86
CA GLU A 377 22.69 -16.39 -3.81
C GLU A 377 23.93 -16.99 -3.14
N ALA A 378 24.13 -16.72 -1.84
CA ALA A 378 25.21 -17.31 -1.07
C ALA A 378 24.99 -18.82 -0.84
N ASP A 379 26.03 -19.59 -1.13
CA ASP A 379 26.13 -21.02 -0.86
C ASP A 379 27.55 -21.33 -0.37
N VAL A 380 27.65 -21.71 0.92
CA VAL A 380 28.91 -22.01 1.60
C VAL A 380 29.63 -23.18 0.91
N LYS A 381 28.89 -24.15 0.37
CA LYS A 381 29.48 -25.30 -0.35
C LYS A 381 30.11 -24.88 -1.67
N GLN A 382 29.67 -23.76 -2.24
CA GLN A 382 30.22 -23.16 -3.45
C GLN A 382 31.24 -22.05 -3.13
N GLY A 383 31.67 -21.92 -1.87
CA GLY A 383 32.65 -20.91 -1.46
C GLY A 383 32.10 -19.50 -1.37
N SER A 384 30.80 -19.31 -1.12
CA SER A 384 30.20 -17.98 -0.92
C SER A 384 29.41 -17.88 0.39
N ILE A 385 29.45 -16.71 1.01
CA ILE A 385 28.84 -16.44 2.31
C ILE A 385 27.97 -15.19 2.21
N SER A 386 26.82 -15.24 2.88
CA SER A 386 25.91 -14.09 2.96
C SER A 386 26.54 -12.96 3.78
N VAL A 387 26.51 -11.74 3.24
CA VAL A 387 26.86 -10.51 3.97
C VAL A 387 26.01 -10.30 5.24
N LEU A 388 24.87 -10.99 5.37
CA LEU A 388 24.01 -10.96 6.56
C LEU A 388 24.32 -12.06 7.58
N SER A 389 25.17 -13.03 7.24
CA SER A 389 25.61 -14.08 8.18
C SER A 389 26.53 -13.49 9.25
N PRO A 390 26.70 -14.15 10.43
CA PRO A 390 27.61 -13.68 11.47
C PRO A 390 29.04 -13.45 10.97
N LEU A 391 29.58 -14.41 10.21
CA LEU A 391 30.91 -14.32 9.61
C LEU A 391 30.96 -13.24 8.51
N GLY A 392 29.96 -13.19 7.61
CA GLY A 392 29.84 -12.14 6.59
C GLY A 392 29.85 -10.72 7.17
N ARG A 393 29.04 -10.48 8.21
CA ARG A 393 28.95 -9.17 8.89
C ARG A 393 30.25 -8.75 9.54
N SER A 394 30.98 -9.70 10.13
CA SER A 394 32.26 -9.43 10.78
C SER A 394 33.39 -9.08 9.80
N MET A 395 33.29 -9.54 8.55
CA MET A 395 34.24 -9.22 7.48
C MET A 395 33.93 -7.89 6.80
N LEU A 396 32.68 -7.45 6.76
CA LEU A 396 32.31 -6.24 6.01
C LEU A 396 33.10 -5.00 6.48
N GLY A 397 33.73 -4.32 5.53
CA GLY A 397 34.51 -3.10 5.72
C GLY A 397 35.94 -3.32 6.19
N LYS A 398 36.35 -4.58 6.43
CA LYS A 398 37.68 -4.94 6.89
C LYS A 398 38.73 -4.81 5.80
N GLU A 399 39.94 -4.47 6.21
CA GLU A 399 41.14 -4.37 5.36
C GLU A 399 42.08 -5.57 5.57
N VAL A 400 43.03 -5.76 4.65
CA VAL A 400 44.06 -6.80 4.78
C VAL A 400 44.91 -6.56 6.02
N GLY A 401 45.13 -7.61 6.82
CA GLY A 401 45.83 -7.59 8.10
C GLY A 401 44.95 -7.25 9.30
N GLU A 402 43.64 -7.03 9.12
CA GLU A 402 42.72 -6.83 10.24
C GLU A 402 42.15 -8.15 10.77
N GLU A 403 41.91 -8.18 12.09
CA GLU A 403 41.28 -9.30 12.78
C GLU A 403 39.75 -9.28 12.63
N VAL A 404 39.18 -10.49 12.51
CA VAL A 404 37.77 -10.80 12.38
C VAL A 404 37.38 -11.78 13.48
N VAL A 405 36.52 -11.33 14.41
CA VAL A 405 36.07 -12.14 15.54
C VAL A 405 34.60 -12.52 15.34
N VAL A 406 34.29 -13.82 15.41
CA VAL A 406 32.94 -14.35 15.19
C VAL A 406 32.50 -15.21 16.35
N GLN A 407 31.30 -14.92 16.87
CA GLN A 407 30.65 -15.81 17.81
C GLN A 407 29.92 -16.92 17.06
N THR A 408 30.36 -18.17 17.27
CA THR A 408 29.68 -19.36 16.78
C THR A 408 29.04 -20.12 17.94
N PRO A 409 28.07 -21.02 17.71
CA PRO A 409 27.54 -21.89 18.76
C PRO A 409 28.61 -22.74 19.46
N GLY A 410 29.76 -22.99 18.82
CA GLY A 410 30.88 -23.74 19.37
C GLY A 410 31.90 -22.89 20.14
N GLY A 411 31.72 -21.57 20.23
CA GLY A 411 32.66 -20.63 20.84
C GLY A 411 33.02 -19.46 19.92
N THR A 412 33.82 -18.54 20.45
CA THR A 412 34.41 -17.44 19.68
C THR A 412 35.53 -17.97 18.81
N ARG A 413 35.52 -17.66 17.51
CA ARG A 413 36.61 -17.96 16.57
C ARG A 413 37.24 -16.66 16.08
N GLU A 414 38.55 -16.65 15.91
CA GLU A 414 39.35 -15.49 15.52
C GLU A 414 40.03 -15.78 14.18
N PHE A 415 39.91 -14.83 13.26
CA PHE A 415 40.49 -14.93 11.93
C PHE A 415 41.27 -13.66 11.59
N GLU A 416 42.27 -13.76 10.71
CA GLU A 416 42.97 -12.61 10.11
C GLU A 416 42.64 -12.51 8.62
N VAL A 417 42.38 -11.31 8.11
CA VAL A 417 42.16 -11.08 6.67
C VAL A 417 43.50 -11.09 5.93
N ILE A 418 43.79 -12.16 5.19
CA ILE A 418 45.06 -12.32 4.47
C ILE A 418 45.02 -11.66 3.09
N SER A 419 43.88 -11.72 2.41
CA SER A 419 43.74 -11.09 1.10
C SER A 419 42.30 -10.76 0.75
N ILE A 420 42.12 -9.72 -0.08
CA ILE A 420 40.84 -9.35 -0.68
C ILE A 420 41.08 -9.27 -2.18
N SER A 421 40.28 -10.00 -2.97
CA SER A 421 40.45 -10.08 -4.42
C SER A 421 39.10 -10.00 -5.16
N PRO A 422 39.12 -9.64 -6.46
CA PRO A 422 37.91 -9.65 -7.28
C PRO A 422 37.35 -11.07 -7.39
N SER A 423 36.05 -11.18 -7.67
CA SER A 423 35.45 -12.49 -7.87
C SER A 423 36.06 -13.21 -9.07
N THR A 424 36.47 -14.46 -8.83
CA THR A 424 36.89 -15.43 -9.85
C THR A 424 35.76 -16.39 -10.24
N PHE A 425 34.60 -16.27 -9.60
CA PHE A 425 33.42 -17.08 -9.88
C PHE A 425 32.68 -16.51 -11.09
N SER A 426 32.51 -17.34 -12.13
CA SER A 426 31.89 -16.99 -13.41
C SER A 426 30.37 -17.10 -13.41
#